data_AF-A0A7C1WRG1-F1
#
_entry.id   AF-A0A7C1WRG1-F1
#
_cell.length_a   1.000
_cell.length_b   1.000
_cell.length_c   1.000
_cell.angle_alpha   90.00
_cell.angle_beta   90.00
_cell.angle_gamma   90.00
#
_symmetry.space_group_name_H-M   'P 1'
#
loop_
_entity.id
_entity.type
_entity.pdbx_description
1 polymer ?
#
loop_
_entity_poly.entity_id
_entity_poly.type
_entity_poly.pdbx_seq_one_letter_code
_entity_poly.pdbx_strand_id
1 'polypeptide(L)'
;MYLINEDSKSFGVSFDGNEVRIFKKLFNGERFYGLGEKTGNLNKRGMQLTMWNTDHPGYTNRTDPLYQSIPFFIGERDKKAYGIFFDNTYKSYFNMGASNNRFYWFGAEGGEMNYYFIYGPSIKKVIESYTALTGRMPLPPKWALGYQQSKWSYYPEATVKRIADTFRQKKIPADVIYLDIQYMNGYRVFTWDKKGFPHPEKMLSDLKKEGFKIITIIDPG
;
A
#
# COMPACT_ATOMS: atom_id res chain seq x y z
N MET A 1 10.80 -29.90 -19.86
CA MET A 1 11.06 -28.58 -19.24
C MET A 1 9.75 -27.80 -19.21
N TYR A 2 9.31 -27.31 -18.04
CA TYR A 2 8.06 -26.53 -17.93
C TYR A 2 8.39 -25.04 -18.00
N LEU A 3 7.92 -24.36 -19.05
CA LEU A 3 8.14 -22.92 -19.25
C LEU A 3 7.08 -22.12 -18.47
N ILE A 4 7.50 -21.42 -17.42
CA ILE A 4 6.59 -20.67 -16.54
C ILE A 4 6.33 -19.23 -17.03
N ASN A 5 7.32 -18.60 -17.67
CA ASN A 5 7.26 -17.24 -18.19
C ASN A 5 8.12 -17.15 -19.46
N GLU A 6 7.70 -16.35 -20.44
CA GLU A 6 8.39 -16.19 -21.72
C GLU A 6 8.18 -14.75 -22.21
N ASP A 7 9.21 -14.15 -22.81
CA ASP A 7 9.06 -12.89 -23.53
C ASP A 7 8.15 -13.07 -24.75
N SER A 8 7.39 -12.04 -25.09
CA SER A 8 6.61 -12.04 -26.32
C SER A 8 7.56 -12.06 -27.52
N LYS A 9 7.49 -13.10 -28.35
CA LYS A 9 8.32 -13.21 -29.57
C LYS A 9 8.11 -12.06 -30.55
N SER A 10 6.95 -11.41 -30.50
CA SER A 10 6.61 -10.31 -31.41
C SER A 10 7.16 -8.95 -30.99
N PHE A 11 7.40 -8.74 -29.69
CA PHE A 11 7.70 -7.40 -29.15
C PHE A 11 8.91 -7.37 -28.22
N GLY A 12 9.12 -8.41 -27.40
CA GLY A 12 10.24 -8.46 -26.45
C GLY A 12 10.32 -7.23 -25.54
N VAL A 13 11.51 -6.65 -25.45
CA VAL A 13 11.74 -5.33 -24.83
C VAL A 13 11.68 -4.24 -25.90
N SER A 14 11.04 -3.12 -25.56
CA SER A 14 10.88 -1.96 -26.43
C SER A 14 11.35 -0.70 -25.71
N PHE A 15 12.08 0.13 -26.46
CA PHE A 15 12.54 1.45 -26.04
C PHE A 15 11.98 2.46 -27.04
N ASP A 16 11.19 3.43 -26.58
CA ASP A 16 10.57 4.47 -27.41
C ASP A 16 10.79 5.83 -26.77
N GLY A 17 11.79 6.57 -27.26
CA GLY A 17 12.30 7.74 -26.57
C GLY A 17 12.78 7.38 -25.16
N ASN A 18 12.19 8.00 -24.14
CA ASN A 18 12.49 7.70 -22.73
C ASN A 18 11.67 6.52 -22.19
N GLU A 19 10.61 6.10 -22.89
CA GLU A 19 9.74 5.06 -22.40
C GLU A 19 10.37 3.68 -22.55
N VAL A 20 10.20 2.86 -21.50
CA VAL A 20 10.69 1.48 -21.47
C VAL A 20 9.53 0.53 -21.26
N ARG A 21 9.43 -0.52 -22.08
CA ARG A 21 8.37 -1.54 -21.96
C ARG A 21 8.91 -2.94 -22.21
N ILE A 22 8.35 -3.93 -21.54
CA ILE A 22 8.60 -5.34 -21.85
C ILE A 22 7.28 -6.08 -21.99
N PHE A 23 7.18 -6.84 -23.09
CA PHE A 23 6.02 -7.64 -23.43
C PHE A 23 6.34 -9.10 -23.14
N LYS A 24 5.45 -9.75 -22.41
CA LYS A 24 5.53 -11.15 -22.02
C LYS A 24 4.37 -11.91 -22.66
N LYS A 25 4.60 -13.17 -23.02
CA LYS A 25 3.53 -14.03 -23.50
C LYS A 25 2.51 -14.24 -22.40
N LEU A 26 1.23 -14.13 -22.75
CA LEU A 26 0.12 -14.41 -21.85
C LEU A 26 -0.32 -15.86 -22.04
N PHE A 27 -0.07 -16.71 -21.05
CA PHE A 27 -0.49 -18.09 -21.13
C PHE A 27 -1.98 -18.25 -20.81
N ASN A 28 -2.58 -19.32 -21.33
CA ASN A 28 -3.96 -19.66 -21.01
C ASN A 28 -4.10 -20.02 -19.51
N GLY A 29 -5.17 -19.58 -18.88
CA GLY A 29 -5.44 -19.83 -17.46
C GLY A 29 -4.54 -19.08 -16.47
N GLU A 30 -3.55 -18.32 -16.95
CA GLU A 30 -2.62 -17.57 -16.10
C GLU A 30 -3.32 -16.46 -15.31
N ARG A 31 -3.08 -16.39 -14.01
CA ARG A 31 -3.67 -15.42 -13.09
C ARG A 31 -2.60 -14.48 -12.57
N PHE A 32 -2.98 -13.24 -12.31
CA PHE A 32 -2.06 -12.23 -11.79
C PHE A 32 -2.55 -11.67 -10.45
N TYR A 33 -1.64 -11.55 -9.49
CA TYR A 33 -1.89 -11.04 -8.14
C TYR A 33 -0.85 -9.99 -7.77
N GLY A 34 -1.07 -9.22 -6.70
CA GLY A 34 -0.17 -8.17 -6.26
C GLY A 34 -0.56 -6.80 -6.82
N LEU A 35 0.44 -6.01 -7.21
CA LEU A 35 0.33 -4.61 -7.65
C LEU A 35 -0.09 -3.63 -6.54
N GLY A 36 0.03 -4.04 -5.28
CA GLY A 36 -0.23 -3.22 -4.10
C GLY A 36 -1.68 -2.82 -3.94
N GLU A 37 -1.89 -1.54 -3.63
CA GLU A 37 -3.21 -0.95 -3.38
C GLU A 37 -3.95 -0.70 -4.71
N LYS A 38 -4.72 -1.70 -5.15
CA LYS A 38 -5.54 -1.62 -6.36
C LYS A 38 -6.98 -2.02 -6.08
N THR A 39 -7.91 -1.23 -6.61
CA THR A 39 -9.33 -1.54 -6.58
C THR A 39 -9.68 -2.73 -7.47
N GLY A 40 -10.93 -3.17 -7.39
CA GLY A 40 -11.45 -4.28 -8.17
C GLY A 40 -11.01 -5.66 -7.68
N ASN A 41 -11.03 -6.64 -8.58
CA ASN A 41 -10.82 -8.05 -8.25
C ASN A 41 -9.37 -8.37 -7.87
N LEU A 42 -9.18 -9.43 -7.07
CA LEU A 42 -7.86 -9.89 -6.68
C LEU A 42 -7.04 -10.41 -7.88
N ASN A 43 -7.68 -11.16 -8.79
CA ASN A 43 -7.04 -11.56 -10.05
C ASN A 43 -7.06 -10.37 -11.02
N LYS A 44 -5.88 -9.89 -11.39
CA LYS A 44 -5.68 -8.71 -12.23
C LYS A 44 -5.66 -9.02 -13.73
N ARG A 45 -5.83 -10.29 -14.16
CA ARG A 45 -5.90 -10.65 -15.58
C ARG A 45 -6.98 -9.84 -16.30
N GLY A 46 -6.61 -9.26 -17.44
CA GLY A 46 -7.48 -8.42 -18.27
C GLY A 46 -7.54 -6.95 -17.85
N MET A 47 -6.84 -6.54 -16.79
CA MET A 47 -6.83 -5.16 -16.30
C MET A 47 -5.66 -4.33 -16.88
N GLN A 48 -5.88 -3.03 -17.02
CA GLN A 48 -4.85 -2.00 -17.21
C GLN A 48 -4.72 -1.23 -15.90
N LEU A 49 -3.50 -1.10 -15.38
CA LEU A 49 -3.25 -0.53 -14.05
C LEU A 49 -2.08 0.46 -14.10
N THR A 50 -2.17 1.55 -13.34
CA THR A 50 -1.20 2.65 -13.31
C THR A 50 -0.53 2.75 -11.94
N MET A 51 0.79 2.85 -11.89
CA MET A 51 1.56 3.12 -10.68
C MET A 51 1.91 4.61 -10.64
N TRP A 52 1.14 5.36 -9.87
CA TRP A 52 1.36 6.77 -9.62
C TRP A 52 0.64 7.20 -8.33
N ASN A 53 1.40 7.51 -7.27
CA ASN A 53 0.81 7.88 -5.99
C ASN A 53 -0.05 9.14 -6.15
N THR A 54 -1.36 9.00 -5.92
CA THR A 54 -2.36 10.04 -6.18
C THR A 54 -3.34 10.11 -5.01
N ASP A 55 -3.56 11.31 -4.48
CA ASP A 55 -4.63 11.54 -3.51
C ASP A 55 -5.99 11.51 -4.22
N HIS A 56 -6.75 10.43 -3.99
CA HIS A 56 -8.02 10.19 -4.65
C HIS A 56 -9.15 9.91 -3.63
N PRO A 57 -9.67 10.94 -2.94
CA PRO A 57 -10.76 10.76 -1.99
C PRO A 57 -12.04 10.28 -2.69
N GLY A 58 -12.88 9.52 -1.97
CA GLY A 58 -14.16 9.04 -2.49
C GLY A 58 -14.03 8.04 -3.66
N TYR A 59 -12.94 7.28 -3.70
CA TYR A 59 -12.70 6.29 -4.76
C TYR A 59 -13.79 5.21 -4.83
N THR A 60 -13.99 4.68 -6.03
CA THR A 60 -14.91 3.56 -6.31
C THR A 60 -14.13 2.28 -6.57
N ASN A 61 -14.82 1.16 -6.75
CA ASN A 61 -14.18 -0.12 -7.11
C ASN A 61 -13.54 -0.15 -8.52
N ARG A 62 -13.59 0.96 -9.27
CA ARG A 62 -12.99 1.13 -10.61
C ARG A 62 -11.90 2.21 -10.65
N THR A 63 -11.67 2.90 -9.55
CA THR A 63 -10.68 3.98 -9.48
C THR A 63 -9.27 3.42 -9.50
N ASP A 64 -8.43 3.97 -10.36
CA ASP A 64 -6.99 3.74 -10.45
C ASP A 64 -6.36 5.00 -11.10
N PRO A 65 -5.21 5.51 -10.61
CA PRO A 65 -4.41 5.03 -9.49
C PRO A 65 -4.92 5.46 -8.10
N LEU A 66 -4.22 5.04 -7.03
CA LEU A 66 -4.47 5.36 -5.62
C LEU A 66 -3.17 5.84 -4.92
N TYR A 67 -3.09 5.73 -3.60
CA TYR A 67 -2.06 6.33 -2.76
C TYR A 67 -0.71 5.60 -2.83
N GLN A 68 -0.72 4.30 -3.12
CA GLN A 68 0.49 3.47 -3.12
C GLN A 68 0.81 2.84 -4.48
N SER A 69 2.10 2.82 -4.81
CA SER A 69 2.65 2.16 -5.99
C SER A 69 3.61 1.05 -5.57
N ILE A 70 3.19 -0.21 -5.72
CA ILE A 70 4.05 -1.38 -5.51
C ILE A 70 4.17 -2.11 -6.85
N PRO A 71 5.21 -1.86 -7.66
CA PRO A 71 5.38 -2.43 -9.00
C PRO A 71 5.83 -3.90 -8.96
N PHE A 72 5.19 -4.71 -8.13
CA PHE A 72 5.43 -6.14 -7.96
C PHE A 72 4.15 -6.93 -8.19
N PHE A 73 4.20 -7.95 -9.04
CA PHE A 73 3.10 -8.88 -9.24
C PHE A 73 3.56 -10.33 -9.22
N ILE A 74 2.61 -11.22 -8.99
CA ILE A 74 2.78 -12.67 -9.01
C ILE A 74 1.95 -13.22 -10.15
N GLY A 75 2.58 -13.93 -11.08
CA GLY A 75 1.89 -14.78 -12.05
C GLY A 75 1.75 -16.20 -11.52
N GLU A 76 0.57 -16.80 -11.66
CA GLU A 76 0.28 -18.18 -11.29
C GLU A 76 -0.32 -18.94 -12.47
N ARG A 77 0.24 -20.11 -12.76
CA ARG A 77 -0.27 -21.05 -13.76
C ARG A 77 0.10 -22.48 -13.37
N ASP A 78 -0.85 -23.40 -13.57
CA ASP A 78 -0.69 -24.83 -13.29
C ASP A 78 -0.12 -25.10 -11.88
N LYS A 79 -0.62 -24.36 -10.88
CA LYS A 79 -0.21 -24.43 -9.47
C LYS A 79 1.25 -24.05 -9.23
N LYS A 80 1.87 -23.35 -10.18
CA LYS A 80 3.22 -22.79 -10.07
C LYS A 80 3.17 -21.28 -10.17
N ALA A 81 3.93 -20.61 -9.33
CA ALA A 81 4.00 -19.17 -9.25
C ALA A 81 5.39 -18.64 -9.61
N TYR A 82 5.41 -17.42 -10.10
CA TYR A 82 6.59 -16.58 -10.25
C TYR A 82 6.23 -15.14 -9.86
N GLY A 83 7.21 -14.35 -9.48
CA GLY A 83 7.09 -12.92 -9.21
C GLY A 83 7.88 -12.11 -10.21
N ILE A 84 7.38 -10.92 -10.53
CA ILE A 84 8.12 -9.88 -11.23
C ILE A 84 8.03 -8.61 -10.40
N PHE A 85 9.19 -8.08 -9.99
CA PHE A 85 9.32 -6.77 -9.37
C PHE A 85 9.99 -5.84 -10.38
N PHE A 86 9.25 -4.85 -10.88
CA PHE A 86 9.76 -3.83 -11.79
C PHE A 86 10.28 -2.65 -10.97
N ASP A 87 11.60 -2.55 -10.84
CA ASP A 87 12.28 -1.61 -9.95
C ASP A 87 12.47 -0.27 -10.68
N ASN A 88 11.38 0.48 -10.76
CA ASN A 88 11.32 1.75 -11.47
C ASN A 88 10.39 2.72 -10.72
N THR A 89 10.86 3.96 -10.51
CA THR A 89 10.16 5.00 -9.74
C THR A 89 9.35 5.96 -10.61
N TYR A 90 9.48 5.88 -11.94
CA TYR A 90 8.68 6.67 -12.87
C TYR A 90 7.24 6.17 -12.89
N LYS A 91 6.34 7.02 -13.38
CA LYS A 91 4.96 6.62 -13.66
C LYS A 91 4.96 5.39 -14.56
N SER A 92 4.39 4.31 -14.04
CA SER A 92 4.48 3.00 -14.66
C SER A 92 3.11 2.42 -14.96
N TYR A 93 3.05 1.52 -15.94
CA TYR A 93 1.83 0.92 -16.45
C TYR A 93 1.96 -0.59 -16.50
N PHE A 94 0.89 -1.29 -16.13
CA PHE A 94 0.79 -2.74 -16.13
C PHE A 94 -0.48 -3.13 -16.89
N ASN A 95 -0.31 -3.64 -18.10
CA ASN A 95 -1.38 -4.23 -18.89
C ASN A 95 -1.35 -5.75 -18.72
N MET A 96 -2.29 -6.28 -17.96
CA MET A 96 -2.34 -7.70 -17.61
C MET A 96 -3.15 -8.52 -18.63
N GLY A 97 -3.00 -8.19 -19.91
CA GLY A 97 -3.83 -8.74 -21.00
C GLY A 97 -5.12 -7.98 -21.22
N ALA A 98 -5.17 -6.68 -20.91
CA ALA A 98 -6.31 -5.85 -21.30
C ALA A 98 -6.38 -5.78 -22.84
N SER A 99 -7.60 -5.92 -23.37
CA SER A 99 -7.91 -5.87 -24.81
C SER A 99 -7.26 -6.95 -25.69
N ASN A 100 -6.64 -7.99 -25.11
CA ASN A 100 -6.11 -9.13 -25.87
C ASN A 100 -5.90 -10.39 -24.99
N ASN A 101 -5.60 -11.53 -25.61
CA ASN A 101 -5.30 -12.79 -24.91
C ASN A 101 -3.90 -13.37 -25.27
N ARG A 102 -3.03 -12.56 -25.89
CA ARG A 102 -1.76 -12.99 -26.49
C ARG A 102 -0.55 -12.60 -25.64
N PHE A 103 -0.58 -11.42 -25.04
CA PHE A 103 0.52 -10.89 -24.23
C PHE A 103 0.00 -10.03 -23.08
N TYR A 104 0.86 -9.89 -22.08
CA TYR A 104 0.77 -8.84 -21.07
C TYR A 104 2.04 -7.99 -21.16
N TRP A 105 2.02 -6.77 -20.66
CA TRP A 105 3.21 -5.92 -20.65
C TRP A 105 3.24 -5.03 -19.43
N PHE A 106 4.44 -4.59 -19.08
CA PHE A 106 4.66 -3.55 -18.10
C PHE A 106 5.79 -2.63 -18.55
N GLY A 107 5.76 -1.40 -18.08
CA GLY A 107 6.72 -0.39 -18.50
C GLY A 107 6.50 0.95 -17.80
N ALA A 108 7.36 1.91 -18.10
CA ALA A 108 7.38 3.22 -17.48
C ALA A 108 7.59 4.32 -18.51
N GLU A 109 7.18 5.55 -18.16
CA GLU A 109 7.41 6.76 -18.95
C GLU A 109 8.91 7.19 -18.97
N GLY A 110 9.74 6.55 -18.16
CA GLY A 110 11.16 6.84 -18.02
C GLY A 110 11.91 5.80 -17.19
N GLY A 111 13.19 6.07 -16.96
CA GLY A 111 14.07 5.20 -16.19
C GLY A 111 14.53 3.96 -16.96
N GLU A 112 15.15 3.02 -16.25
CA GLU A 112 15.71 1.81 -16.85
C GLU A 112 14.67 0.67 -16.86
N MET A 113 14.81 -0.25 -17.82
CA MET A 113 14.11 -1.54 -17.79
C MET A 113 14.81 -2.49 -16.81
N ASN A 114 14.75 -2.18 -15.52
CA ASN A 114 15.28 -3.02 -14.44
C ASN A 114 14.15 -3.78 -13.75
N TYR A 115 14.15 -5.11 -13.86
CA TYR A 115 13.18 -5.93 -13.14
C TYR A 115 13.79 -7.26 -12.67
N TYR A 116 13.25 -7.76 -11.56
CA TYR A 116 13.66 -9.01 -10.95
C TYR A 116 12.63 -10.09 -11.27
N PHE A 117 13.11 -11.23 -11.77
CA PHE A 117 12.29 -12.44 -11.88
C PHE A 117 12.52 -13.34 -10.67
N ILE A 118 11.43 -13.71 -10.00
CA ILE A 118 11.46 -14.49 -8.76
C ILE A 118 10.70 -15.80 -8.99
N TYR A 119 11.41 -16.92 -9.12
CA TYR A 119 10.73 -18.22 -9.27
C TYR A 119 10.15 -18.74 -7.95
N GLY A 120 8.99 -19.39 -8.02
CA GLY A 120 8.37 -20.11 -6.92
C GLY A 120 8.96 -21.51 -6.69
N PRO A 121 8.14 -22.56 -6.51
CA PRO A 121 6.90 -22.73 -7.26
C PRO A 121 5.64 -22.29 -6.52
N SER A 122 5.69 -22.01 -5.21
CA SER A 122 4.52 -21.53 -4.47
C SER A 122 4.51 -20.01 -4.35
N ILE A 123 3.31 -19.41 -4.25
CA ILE A 123 3.15 -17.99 -3.96
C ILE A 123 3.90 -17.60 -2.67
N LYS A 124 3.87 -18.48 -1.65
CA LYS A 124 4.61 -18.28 -0.40
C LYS A 124 6.11 -18.08 -0.65
N LYS A 125 6.73 -18.92 -1.49
CA LYS A 125 8.16 -18.80 -1.83
C LYS A 125 8.48 -17.52 -2.59
N VAL A 126 7.60 -17.13 -3.51
CA VAL A 126 7.75 -15.86 -4.24
C VAL A 126 7.74 -14.66 -3.28
N ILE A 127 6.80 -14.63 -2.33
CA ILE A 127 6.74 -13.57 -1.29
C ILE A 127 7.94 -13.62 -0.34
N GLU A 128 8.38 -14.81 0.09
CA GLU A 128 9.56 -14.97 0.94
C GLU A 128 10.83 -14.39 0.29
N SER A 129 11.02 -14.62 -1.01
CA SER A 129 12.15 -14.08 -1.79
C SER A 129 11.99 -12.59 -2.09
N TYR A 130 10.79 -12.13 -2.44
CA TYR A 130 10.51 -10.70 -2.67
C TYR A 130 10.81 -9.89 -1.39
N THR A 131 10.30 -10.31 -0.24
CA THR A 131 10.54 -9.62 1.03
C THR A 131 11.97 -9.79 1.55
N ALA A 132 12.70 -10.83 1.14
CA ALA A 132 14.14 -10.92 1.41
C ALA A 132 14.93 -9.87 0.60
N LEU A 133 14.48 -9.56 -0.62
CA LEU A 133 15.08 -8.53 -1.48
C LEU A 133 14.73 -7.11 -1.02
N THR A 134 13.45 -6.83 -0.77
CA THR A 134 12.97 -5.46 -0.47
C THR A 134 12.95 -5.10 1.01
N GLY A 135 13.30 -6.05 1.89
CA GLY A 135 13.25 -5.88 3.33
C GLY A 135 11.97 -6.42 3.96
N ARG A 136 12.10 -6.95 5.17
CA ARG A 136 11.00 -7.44 6.00
C ARG A 136 10.62 -6.39 7.03
N MET A 137 9.32 -6.19 7.22
CA MET A 137 8.81 -5.29 8.25
C MET A 137 9.27 -5.78 9.64
N PRO A 138 9.79 -4.89 10.51
CA PRO A 138 10.05 -5.26 11.90
C PRO A 138 8.74 -5.61 12.61
N LEU A 139 8.80 -6.49 13.61
CA LEU A 139 7.62 -6.86 14.38
C LEU A 139 7.04 -5.60 15.07
N PRO A 140 5.78 -5.21 14.80
CA PRO A 140 5.19 -4.06 15.47
C PRO A 140 5.01 -4.34 16.96
N PRO A 141 4.97 -3.30 17.81
CA PRO A 141 4.67 -3.49 19.22
C PRO A 141 3.26 -4.06 19.39
N LYS A 142 3.07 -4.94 20.38
CA LYS A 142 1.81 -5.68 20.59
C LYS A 142 0.55 -4.78 20.63
N TRP A 143 0.66 -3.58 21.23
CA TRP A 143 -0.46 -2.64 21.35
C TRP A 143 -0.98 -2.14 19.99
N ALA A 144 -0.17 -2.18 18.92
CA ALA A 144 -0.57 -1.77 17.58
C ALA A 144 -1.56 -2.75 16.92
N LEU A 145 -1.69 -3.97 17.47
CA LEU A 145 -2.68 -4.96 17.03
C LEU A 145 -4.01 -4.85 17.79
N GLY A 146 -4.08 -3.98 18.80
CA GLY A 146 -5.28 -3.70 19.58
C GLY A 146 -6.29 -2.84 18.81
N TYR A 147 -7.47 -2.64 19.39
CA TYR A 147 -8.46 -1.74 18.80
C TYR A 147 -7.97 -0.29 18.87
N GLN A 148 -8.11 0.43 17.75
CA GLN A 148 -7.63 1.79 17.60
C GLN A 148 -8.78 2.72 17.21
N GLN A 149 -9.00 3.77 18.00
CA GLN A 149 -10.05 4.75 17.74
C GLN A 149 -9.50 5.97 17.01
N SER A 150 -10.12 6.33 15.90
CA SER A 150 -9.78 7.53 15.12
C SER A 150 -11.02 8.27 14.62
N LYS A 151 -10.85 9.57 14.35
CA LYS A 151 -11.80 10.45 13.66
C LYS A 151 -11.02 11.70 13.22
N TRP A 152 -11.45 12.31 12.11
CA TRP A 152 -11.19 13.71 11.79
C TRP A 152 -12.26 14.63 12.42
N SER A 153 -12.07 15.31 13.55
CA SER A 153 -11.03 15.18 14.57
C SER A 153 -11.62 15.04 15.96
N TYR A 154 -10.78 14.66 16.93
CA TYR A 154 -11.08 14.81 18.36
C TYR A 154 -10.42 16.07 18.91
N TYR A 155 -11.23 17.07 19.24
CA TYR A 155 -10.83 18.32 19.85
C TYR A 155 -12.03 18.92 20.61
N PRO A 156 -11.82 19.75 21.64
CA PRO A 156 -10.55 20.03 22.33
C PRO A 156 -10.08 18.83 23.19
N GLU A 157 -9.02 19.00 23.99
CA GLU A 157 -8.45 18.03 24.95
C GLU A 157 -9.53 17.27 25.76
N ALA A 158 -10.57 17.97 26.23
CA ALA A 158 -11.67 17.37 26.99
C ALA A 158 -12.46 16.31 26.20
N THR A 159 -12.57 16.46 24.87
CA THR A 159 -13.23 15.47 23.99
C THR A 159 -12.43 14.17 23.97
N VAL A 160 -11.10 14.25 23.90
CA VAL A 160 -10.20 13.09 23.90
C VAL A 160 -10.36 12.32 25.22
N LYS A 161 -10.32 13.03 26.35
CA LYS A 161 -10.51 12.42 27.67
C LYS A 161 -11.88 11.73 27.79
N ARG A 162 -12.96 12.41 27.39
CA ARG A 162 -14.32 11.86 27.43
C ARG A 162 -14.43 10.56 26.63
N ILE A 163 -13.76 10.46 25.48
CA ILE A 163 -13.75 9.24 24.66
C ILE A 163 -13.03 8.11 25.40
N ALA A 164 -11.82 8.37 25.92
CA ALA A 164 -11.05 7.41 26.70
C ALA A 164 -11.85 6.87 27.91
N ASP A 165 -12.42 7.79 28.69
CA ASP A 165 -13.29 7.48 29.83
C ASP A 165 -14.47 6.60 29.41
N THR A 166 -15.11 6.92 28.27
CA THR A 166 -16.25 6.16 27.76
C THR A 166 -15.87 4.72 27.41
N PHE A 167 -14.71 4.49 26.78
CA PHE A 167 -14.23 3.14 26.50
C PHE A 167 -14.04 2.34 27.80
N ARG A 168 -13.41 2.96 28.80
CA ARG A 168 -13.16 2.31 30.10
C ARG A 168 -14.45 2.04 30.87
N GLN A 169 -15.36 3.01 30.92
CA GLN A 169 -16.68 2.87 31.56
C GLN A 169 -17.52 1.78 30.90
N LYS A 170 -17.53 1.73 29.57
CA LYS A 170 -18.28 0.71 28.79
C LYS A 170 -17.57 -0.64 28.70
N LYS A 171 -16.38 -0.78 29.30
CA LYS A 171 -15.55 -1.99 29.26
C LYS A 171 -15.27 -2.47 27.82
N ILE A 172 -15.09 -1.52 26.89
CA ILE A 172 -14.70 -1.81 25.50
C ILE A 172 -13.18 -1.71 25.42
N PRO A 173 -12.47 -2.78 25.03
CA PRO A 173 -11.02 -2.75 24.86
C PRO A 173 -10.62 -1.74 23.78
N ALA A 174 -9.62 -0.91 24.09
CA ALA A 174 -9.05 0.05 23.16
C ALA A 174 -7.63 0.43 23.63
N ASP A 175 -6.68 0.35 22.72
CA ASP A 175 -5.25 0.55 22.97
C ASP A 175 -4.76 1.89 22.40
N VAL A 176 -5.39 2.42 21.35
CA VAL A 176 -4.91 3.62 20.64
C VAL A 176 -6.03 4.64 20.45
N ILE A 177 -5.70 5.92 20.64
CA ILE A 177 -6.50 7.06 20.18
C ILE A 177 -5.65 7.92 19.24
N TYR A 178 -6.18 8.18 18.04
CA TYR A 178 -5.54 9.06 17.06
C TYR A 178 -5.95 10.51 17.28
N LEU A 179 -4.98 11.42 17.14
CA LEU A 179 -5.18 12.85 17.02
C LEU A 179 -4.91 13.26 15.58
N ASP A 180 -5.97 13.74 14.93
CA ASP A 180 -5.96 14.25 13.56
C ASP A 180 -5.74 15.79 13.61
N ILE A 181 -5.61 16.47 12.47
CA ILE A 181 -4.90 17.76 12.27
C ILE A 181 -5.30 18.92 13.21
N GLN A 182 -6.48 18.90 13.81
CA GLN A 182 -6.99 19.93 14.73
C GLN A 182 -6.20 20.02 16.05
N TYR A 183 -5.31 19.08 16.36
CA TYR A 183 -4.40 19.23 17.51
C TYR A 183 -3.30 20.27 17.27
N MET A 184 -2.98 20.58 16.02
CA MET A 184 -1.87 21.45 15.62
C MET A 184 -2.26 22.94 15.66
N ASN A 185 -1.28 23.81 15.92
CA ASN A 185 -1.48 25.26 15.86
C ASN A 185 -1.52 25.76 14.40
N GLY A 186 -2.73 25.93 13.87
CA GLY A 186 -2.94 26.35 12.49
C GLY A 186 -2.36 25.36 11.48
N TYR A 187 -2.53 24.05 11.75
CA TYR A 187 -2.07 22.93 10.93
C TYR A 187 -0.54 22.82 10.76
N ARG A 188 0.25 23.52 11.60
CA ARG A 188 1.70 23.40 11.58
C ARG A 188 2.15 22.13 12.28
N VAL A 189 2.87 21.27 11.57
CA VAL A 189 3.46 20.05 12.15
C VAL A 189 4.35 20.37 13.35
N PHE A 190 4.46 19.42 14.27
CA PHE A 190 5.25 19.54 15.51
C PHE A 190 4.81 20.69 16.44
N THR A 191 3.55 21.14 16.34
CA THR A 191 2.97 22.14 17.25
C THR A 191 1.72 21.62 17.95
N TRP A 192 1.32 22.30 19.03
CA TRP A 192 0.04 22.11 19.71
C TRP A 192 -0.76 23.41 19.68
N ASP A 193 -2.05 23.33 19.33
CA ASP A 193 -2.99 24.44 19.54
C ASP A 193 -3.21 24.64 21.04
N LYS A 194 -2.60 25.69 21.60
CA LYS A 194 -2.69 26.00 23.04
C LYS A 194 -4.10 26.34 23.51
N LYS A 195 -5.04 26.65 22.60
CA LYS A 195 -6.44 26.91 22.94
C LYS A 195 -7.21 25.61 23.14
N GLY A 196 -7.13 24.68 22.18
CA GLY A 196 -7.79 23.38 22.25
C GLY A 196 -7.07 22.36 23.14
N PHE A 197 -5.75 22.47 23.26
CA PHE A 197 -4.88 21.57 24.01
C PHE A 197 -3.95 22.40 24.91
N PRO A 198 -4.46 22.99 26.00
CA PRO A 198 -3.66 23.80 26.92
C PRO A 198 -2.67 22.96 27.74
N HIS A 199 -2.93 21.66 27.96
CA HIS A 199 -2.10 20.78 28.80
C HIS A 199 -1.82 19.42 28.14
N PRO A 200 -1.23 19.40 26.93
CA PRO A 200 -1.08 18.18 26.14
C PRO A 200 -0.23 17.12 26.87
N GLU A 201 0.85 17.53 27.55
CA GLU A 201 1.69 16.61 28.32
C GLU A 201 0.91 15.89 29.44
N LYS A 202 0.04 16.63 30.12
CA LYS A 202 -0.81 16.08 31.18
C LYS A 202 -1.84 15.11 30.59
N MET A 203 -2.53 15.51 29.52
CA MET A 203 -3.47 14.65 28.80
C MET A 203 -2.80 13.34 28.38
N LEU A 204 -1.63 13.40 27.75
CA LEU A 204 -0.87 12.23 27.31
C LEU A 204 -0.48 11.33 28.48
N SER A 205 -0.04 11.91 29.60
CA SER A 205 0.32 11.18 30.82
C SER A 205 -0.89 10.46 31.43
N ASP A 206 -2.04 11.13 31.51
CA ASP A 206 -3.26 10.56 32.08
C ASP A 206 -3.82 9.45 31.19
N LEU A 207 -3.88 9.66 29.87
CA LEU A 207 -4.29 8.62 28.91
C LEU A 207 -3.36 7.40 28.94
N LYS A 208 -2.05 7.61 29.13
CA LYS A 208 -1.09 6.51 29.29
C LYS A 208 -1.35 5.69 30.56
N LYS A 209 -1.74 6.31 31.68
CA LYS A 209 -2.12 5.59 32.91
C LYS A 209 -3.37 4.73 32.71
N GLU A 210 -4.27 5.17 31.85
CA GLU A 210 -5.46 4.42 31.43
C GLU A 210 -5.15 3.34 30.38
N GLY A 211 -3.90 3.19 29.97
CA GLY A 211 -3.45 2.17 29.01
C GLY A 211 -3.54 2.57 27.54
N PHE A 212 -3.87 3.83 27.22
CA PHE A 212 -3.91 4.31 25.85
C PHE A 212 -2.53 4.73 25.32
N LYS A 213 -2.31 4.50 24.03
CA LYS A 213 -1.27 5.12 23.21
C LYS A 213 -1.91 6.21 22.37
N ILE A 214 -1.28 7.37 22.31
CA ILE A 214 -1.75 8.48 21.49
C ILE A 214 -0.87 8.56 20.25
N ILE A 215 -1.50 8.55 19.09
CA ILE A 215 -0.84 8.66 17.79
C ILE A 215 -1.28 9.96 17.13
N THR A 216 -0.34 10.85 16.86
CA THR A 216 -0.58 12.11 16.18
C THR A 216 -0.31 11.94 14.69
N ILE A 217 -1.22 12.41 13.83
CA ILE A 217 -0.93 12.55 12.41
C ILE A 217 0.20 13.58 12.21
N ILE A 218 1.04 13.37 11.21
CA ILE A 218 2.03 14.35 10.74
C ILE A 218 1.88 14.42 9.23
N ASP A 219 1.61 15.61 8.72
CA ASP A 219 1.51 15.89 7.30
C ASP A 219 2.88 16.24 6.69
N PRO A 220 3.08 16.11 5.37
CA PRO A 220 4.37 16.38 4.74
C PRO A 220 4.70 17.88 4.52
N GLY A 221 3.76 18.80 4.81
CA GLY A 221 3.82 20.23 4.44
C GLY A 221 3.94 21.21 5.60
#